data_AF-A0AAV4EZ83-F1
#
_entry.id   AF-A0AAV4EZ83-F1
#
_cell.length_a   1.000
_cell.length_b   1.000
_cell.length_c   1.000
_cell.angle_alpha   90.00
_cell.angle_beta   90.00
_cell.angle_gamma   90.00
#
_symmetry.space_group_name_H-M   'P 1'
#
loop_
_entity.id
_entity.type
_entity.pdbx_description
1 polymer ?
#
loop_
_entity_poly.entity_id
_entity_poly.type
_entity_poly.pdbx_seq_one_letter_code
_entity_poly.pdbx_strand_id
1 'polypeptide(L)'
;MADTNESRVKAIEDDDEFIEDETLAERLIGLTEMFPEPVRKVCYSAGSFVMSASKTGYWLMRNALWVASSSAVILVLPVIFESERAQQHEEQLQQQRQILLGPNAAVSGSGSGSNNLLPGMGMVPPPPPQMSSR
;
A
#
# COMPACT_ATOMS: atom_id res chain seq x y z
N MET A 1 12.12 -64.29 41.78
CA MET A 1 12.08 -64.33 40.29
C MET A 1 11.11 -63.31 39.69
N ALA A 2 10.36 -62.53 40.49
CA ALA A 2 9.49 -61.45 40.01
C ALA A 2 10.23 -60.09 39.83
N ASP A 3 11.23 -59.80 40.67
CA ASP A 3 12.03 -58.55 40.65
C ASP A 3 12.69 -58.22 39.30
N THR A 4 13.20 -59.24 38.61
CA THR A 4 13.94 -59.05 37.35
C THR A 4 13.01 -58.66 36.19
N ASN A 5 11.73 -59.03 36.25
CA ASN A 5 10.77 -58.63 35.22
C ASN A 5 10.31 -57.19 35.42
N GLU A 6 10.00 -56.81 36.66
CA GLU A 6 9.58 -55.45 37.01
C GLU A 6 10.69 -54.42 36.73
N SER A 7 11.94 -54.79 37.03
CA SER A 7 13.12 -53.97 36.69
C SER A 7 13.34 -53.82 35.18
N ARG A 8 12.95 -54.82 34.37
CA ARG A 8 13.05 -54.76 32.90
C ARG A 8 11.91 -53.98 32.27
N VAL A 9 10.69 -54.10 32.80
CA VAL A 9 9.53 -53.31 32.35
C VAL A 9 9.74 -51.83 32.66
N LYS A 10 10.25 -51.51 33.86
CA LYS A 10 10.60 -50.14 34.25
C LYS A 10 11.73 -49.54 33.39
N ALA A 11 12.72 -50.35 33.01
CA ALA A 11 13.78 -49.92 32.10
C ALA A 11 13.33 -49.73 30.64
N ILE A 12 12.15 -50.23 30.25
CA ILE A 12 11.55 -49.98 28.94
C ILE A 12 10.65 -48.75 28.99
N GLU A 13 9.87 -48.57 30.07
CA GLU A 13 9.02 -47.39 30.27
C GLU A 13 9.82 -46.09 30.47
N ASP A 14 10.99 -46.14 31.11
CA ASP A 14 11.91 -44.98 31.24
C ASP A 14 12.65 -44.65 29.92
N ASP A 15 12.63 -45.53 28.91
CA ASP A 15 13.28 -45.33 27.60
C ASP A 15 12.31 -44.69 26.56
N ASP A 16 11.00 -44.70 26.84
CA ASP A 16 9.96 -44.05 26.03
C ASP A 16 9.77 -42.55 26.37
N GLU A 17 10.32 -42.06 27.49
CA GLU A 17 10.24 -40.64 27.91
C GLU A 17 11.38 -39.76 27.33
N PHE A 18 12.31 -40.36 26.58
CA PHE A 18 13.41 -39.68 25.89
C PHE A 18 13.29 -39.73 24.36
N ILE A 19 12.07 -39.79 23.84
CA ILE A 19 11.81 -39.37 22.46
C ILE A 19 12.07 -37.86 22.42
N GLU A 20 13.34 -37.48 22.22
CA GLU A 20 13.68 -36.09 21.90
C GLU A 20 12.79 -35.68 20.72
N ASP A 21 12.05 -34.57 20.88
CA ASP A 21 11.20 -34.02 19.82
C ASP A 21 12.08 -33.65 18.62
N GLU A 22 12.31 -34.63 17.72
CA GLU A 22 13.08 -34.42 16.50
C GLU A 22 12.56 -33.18 15.79
N THR A 23 13.44 -32.19 15.63
CA THR A 23 13.05 -30.97 14.95
C THR A 23 12.72 -31.28 13.49
N LEU A 24 11.78 -30.55 12.90
CA LEU A 24 11.51 -30.67 11.46
C LEU A 24 12.79 -30.47 10.62
N ALA A 25 13.75 -29.68 11.14
CA ALA A 25 15.06 -29.49 10.54
C ALA A 25 15.90 -30.78 10.54
N GLU A 26 15.98 -31.52 11.65
CA GLU A 26 16.69 -32.80 11.73
C GLU A 26 16.06 -33.85 10.81
N ARG A 27 14.74 -33.92 10.76
CA ARG A 27 14.03 -34.80 9.82
C ARG A 27 14.30 -34.45 8.36
N LEU A 28 14.27 -33.16 8.03
CA LEU A 28 14.63 -32.69 6.69
C LEU A 28 16.09 -33.02 6.38
N ILE A 29 17.01 -32.79 7.33
CA ILE A 29 18.43 -33.06 7.16
C ILE A 29 18.68 -34.55 6.93
N GLY A 30 18.10 -35.44 7.74
CA GLY A 30 18.19 -36.89 7.59
C GLY A 30 17.59 -37.38 6.27
N LEU A 31 16.47 -36.80 5.85
CA LEU A 31 15.91 -37.09 4.52
C LEU A 31 16.85 -36.62 3.40
N THR A 32 17.54 -35.48 3.57
CA THR A 32 18.53 -35.01 2.59
C THR A 32 19.75 -35.93 2.49
N GLU A 33 20.10 -36.67 3.55
CA GLU A 33 21.23 -37.61 3.56
C GLU A 33 21.01 -38.84 2.68
N MET A 34 19.75 -39.21 2.40
CA MET A 34 19.45 -40.30 1.48
C MET A 34 19.65 -39.93 0.00
N PHE A 35 19.86 -38.64 -0.32
CA PHE A 35 20.04 -38.17 -1.70
C PHE A 35 21.52 -38.02 -2.09
N PRO A 36 21.87 -38.29 -3.36
CA PRO A 36 23.25 -38.16 -3.84
C PRO A 36 23.72 -36.70 -3.85
N GLU A 37 25.02 -36.52 -3.58
CA GLU A 37 25.75 -35.23 -3.52
C GLU A 37 25.37 -34.18 -4.59
N PRO A 38 25.23 -34.53 -5.89
CA PRO A 38 24.88 -33.55 -6.92
C PRO A 38 23.52 -32.87 -6.66
N VAL A 39 22.53 -33.61 -6.15
CA VAL A 39 21.19 -33.09 -5.88
C VAL A 39 21.23 -32.09 -4.72
N ARG A 40 21.96 -32.42 -3.64
CA ARG A 40 22.14 -31.53 -2.48
C ARG A 40 22.83 -30.23 -2.88
N LYS A 41 23.87 -30.28 -3.72
CA LYS A 41 24.57 -29.09 -4.23
C LYS A 41 23.68 -28.20 -5.09
N VAL A 42 22.84 -28.78 -5.95
CA VAL A 42 21.89 -28.01 -6.76
C VAL A 42 20.86 -27.31 -5.87
N CYS A 43 20.29 -28.00 -4.87
CA CYS A 43 19.35 -27.38 -3.92
C CYS A 43 20.00 -26.25 -3.13
N TYR A 44 21.23 -26.45 -2.64
CA TYR A 44 21.99 -25.41 -1.96
C TYR A 44 22.28 -24.20 -2.88
N SER A 45 22.73 -24.47 -4.11
CA SER A 45 22.99 -23.43 -5.11
C SER A 45 21.71 -22.67 -5.46
N ALA A 46 20.60 -23.35 -5.69
CA ALA A 46 19.30 -22.74 -5.94
C ALA A 46 18.82 -21.89 -4.74
N GLY A 47 18.96 -22.40 -3.52
CA GLY A 47 18.62 -21.64 -2.31
C GLY A 47 19.49 -20.38 -2.16
N SER A 48 20.80 -20.51 -2.36
CA SER A 48 21.73 -19.37 -2.31
C SER A 48 21.45 -18.35 -3.43
N PHE A 49 21.05 -18.82 -4.62
CA PHE A 49 20.65 -17.98 -5.74
C PHE A 49 19.37 -17.22 -5.41
N VAL A 50 18.33 -17.88 -4.87
CA VAL A 50 17.08 -17.22 -4.46
C VAL A 50 17.33 -16.17 -3.38
N MET A 51 18.16 -16.50 -2.39
CA MET A 51 18.51 -15.55 -1.33
C MET A 51 19.27 -14.34 -1.89
N SER A 52 20.22 -14.57 -2.80
CA SER A 52 20.98 -13.50 -3.48
C SER A 52 20.09 -12.66 -4.40
N ALA A 53 19.21 -13.31 -5.17
CA ALA A 53 18.25 -12.66 -6.06
C ALA A 53 17.25 -11.80 -5.27
N SER A 54 16.78 -12.30 -4.12
CA SER A 54 15.89 -11.52 -3.24
C SER A 54 16.58 -10.28 -2.70
N LYS A 55 17.84 -10.41 -2.24
CA LYS A 55 18.63 -9.29 -1.74
C LYS A 55 18.89 -8.25 -2.83
N THR A 56 19.32 -8.68 -4.02
CA THR A 56 19.57 -7.81 -5.16
C THR A 56 18.28 -7.18 -5.69
N GLY A 57 17.20 -7.96 -5.76
CA GLY A 57 15.88 -7.49 -6.18
C GLY A 57 15.34 -6.42 -5.23
N TYR A 58 15.43 -6.64 -3.92
CA TYR A 58 15.03 -5.65 -2.92
C TYR A 58 15.87 -4.36 -3.02
N TRP A 59 17.20 -4.49 -3.18
CA TRP A 59 18.08 -3.34 -3.38
C TRP A 59 17.74 -2.59 -4.68
N LEU A 60 17.54 -3.30 -5.78
CA LEU A 60 17.18 -2.73 -7.08
C LEU A 60 15.83 -2.02 -7.00
N MET A 61 14.80 -2.65 -6.43
CA MET A 61 13.48 -2.05 -6.26
C MET A 61 13.55 -0.76 -5.46
N ARG A 62 14.30 -0.75 -4.35
CA ARG A 62 14.43 0.45 -3.51
C ARG A 62 15.14 1.58 -4.25
N ASN A 63 16.21 1.28 -5.00
CA ASN A 63 16.91 2.29 -5.81
C ASN A 63 16.07 2.76 -6.99
N ALA A 64 15.44 1.84 -7.71
CA ALA A 64 14.56 2.15 -8.83
C ALA A 64 13.37 3.00 -8.38
N LEU A 65 12.76 2.67 -7.24
CA LEU A 65 11.67 3.46 -6.65
C LEU A 65 12.15 4.86 -6.25
N TRP A 66 13.34 4.99 -5.66
CA TRP A 66 13.90 6.28 -5.31
C TRP A 66 14.14 7.17 -6.54
N VAL A 67 14.76 6.60 -7.57
CA VAL A 67 15.04 7.29 -8.83
C VAL A 67 13.73 7.63 -9.54
N ALA A 68 12.83 6.65 -9.74
CA ALA A 68 11.55 6.86 -10.41
C ALA A 68 10.67 7.87 -9.67
N SER A 69 10.62 7.82 -8.34
CA SER A 69 9.91 8.80 -7.51
C SER A 69 10.47 10.21 -7.72
N SER A 70 11.80 10.37 -7.61
CA SER A 70 12.45 11.67 -7.81
C SER A 70 12.28 12.19 -9.24
N SER A 71 12.40 11.32 -10.24
CA SER A 71 12.18 11.65 -11.64
C SER A 71 10.72 12.06 -11.91
N ALA A 72 9.76 11.33 -11.34
CA ALA A 72 8.35 11.67 -11.48
C ALA A 72 8.05 13.06 -10.91
N VAL A 73 8.58 13.40 -9.73
CA VAL A 73 8.38 14.73 -9.12
C VAL A 73 8.88 15.85 -10.04
N ILE A 74 10.07 15.70 -10.64
CA ILE A 74 10.63 16.72 -11.55
C ILE A 74 9.78 16.89 -12.81
N LEU A 75 9.24 15.79 -13.35
CA LEU A 75 8.42 15.82 -14.57
C LEU A 75 6.99 16.29 -14.32
N VAL A 76 6.42 15.99 -13.15
CA VAL A 76 5.04 16.32 -12.79
C VAL A 76 4.88 17.81 -12.52
N LEU A 77 5.91 18.50 -11.99
CA LEU A 77 5.87 19.94 -11.70
C LEU A 77 5.44 20.80 -12.92
N PRO A 78 6.11 20.74 -14.10
CA PRO A 78 5.67 21.48 -15.28
C PRO A 78 4.26 21.09 -15.77
N VAL A 79 3.92 19.80 -15.72
CA VAL A 79 2.62 19.28 -16.18
C VAL A 79 1.49 19.82 -15.32
N ILE A 80 1.68 19.89 -14.00
CA ILE A 80 0.69 20.50 -13.09
C ILE A 80 0.51 21.96 -13.46
N PHE A 81 1.58 22.73 -13.61
CA PHE A 81 1.46 24.16 -13.96
C PHE A 81 0.76 24.40 -15.30
N GLU A 82 1.03 23.58 -16.30
CA GLU A 82 0.33 23.67 -17.58
C GLU A 82 -1.16 23.33 -17.42
N SER A 83 -1.49 22.29 -16.64
CA SER A 83 -2.87 21.90 -16.37
C SER A 83 -3.65 22.95 -15.55
N GLU A 84 -3.02 23.58 -14.56
CA GLU A 84 -3.62 24.65 -13.75
C GLU A 84 -3.85 25.91 -14.58
N ARG A 85 -2.89 26.28 -15.44
CA ARG A 85 -3.05 27.40 -16.37
C ARG A 85 -4.24 27.20 -17.32
N ALA A 86 -4.42 25.99 -17.83
CA ALA A 86 -5.55 25.65 -18.68
C ALA A 86 -6.88 25.81 -17.92
N GLN A 87 -6.95 25.33 -16.67
CA GLN A 87 -8.14 25.48 -15.83
C GLN A 87 -8.43 26.95 -15.47
N GLN A 88 -7.40 27.74 -15.14
CA GLN A 88 -7.58 29.15 -14.77
C GLN A 88 -8.15 30.01 -15.92
N HIS A 89 -7.79 29.72 -17.17
CA HIS A 89 -8.37 30.43 -18.32
C HIS A 89 -9.85 30.09 -18.52
N GLU A 90 -10.21 28.82 -18.33
CA GLU A 90 -11.59 28.37 -18.49
C GLU A 90 -12.49 28.91 -17.38
N GLU A 91 -12.00 28.95 -16.14
CA GLU A 91 -12.70 29.56 -15.01
C GLU A 91 -12.88 31.07 -15.17
N GLN A 92 -11.87 31.79 -15.66
CA GLN A 92 -11.99 33.23 -15.92
C GLN A 92 -13.01 33.52 -17.03
N LEU A 93 -13.05 32.71 -18.08
CA LEU A 93 -14.07 32.79 -19.14
C LEU A 93 -15.47 32.50 -18.59
N GLN A 94 -15.61 31.51 -17.70
CA GLN A 94 -16.87 31.21 -17.05
C GLN A 94 -17.31 32.34 -16.11
N GLN A 95 -16.40 32.92 -15.32
CA GLN A 95 -16.68 34.09 -14.49
C GLN A 95 -17.05 35.31 -15.33
N GLN A 96 -16.35 35.55 -16.44
CA GLN A 96 -16.67 36.64 -17.35
C GLN A 96 -18.04 36.43 -17.99
N ARG A 97 -18.40 35.20 -18.39
CA ARG A 97 -19.75 34.87 -18.85
C ARG A 97 -20.80 35.07 -17.75
N GLN A 98 -20.53 34.68 -16.51
CA GLN A 98 -21.46 34.87 -15.39
C GLN A 98 -21.60 36.35 -14.97
N ILE A 99 -20.55 37.16 -15.13
CA ILE A 99 -20.57 38.61 -14.86
C ILE A 99 -21.26 39.37 -15.98
N LEU A 100 -21.01 39.04 -17.26
CA LEU A 100 -21.66 39.69 -18.39
C LEU A 100 -23.14 39.31 -18.52
N LEU A 101 -23.49 38.12 -18.06
CA LEU A 101 -24.86 37.61 -18.17
C LEU A 101 -25.64 37.74 -16.84
N GLY A 102 -24.96 38.11 -15.75
CA GLY A 102 -25.52 38.18 -14.40
C GLY A 102 -26.03 36.82 -13.89
N PRO A 103 -26.25 36.68 -12.57
CA PRO A 103 -26.85 35.47 -11.98
C PRO A 103 -28.20 35.05 -12.60
N ASN A 104 -28.84 35.93 -13.38
CA ASN A 104 -30.15 35.71 -13.99
C ASN A 104 -30.12 35.15 -15.42
N ALA A 105 -28.99 35.06 -16.11
CA ALA A 105 -28.99 34.52 -17.47
C ALA A 105 -28.86 33.01 -17.56
N ALA A 106 -28.20 32.38 -16.57
CA ALA A 106 -28.21 30.93 -16.45
C ALA A 106 -29.61 30.40 -16.08
N VAL A 107 -30.46 31.24 -15.46
CA VAL A 107 -31.87 30.90 -15.17
C VAL A 107 -32.84 31.32 -16.27
N SER A 108 -32.43 32.17 -17.23
CA SER A 108 -33.29 32.61 -18.34
C SER A 108 -33.13 31.78 -19.62
N GLY A 109 -32.09 30.93 -19.70
CA GLY A 109 -31.93 29.95 -20.77
C GLY A 109 -32.82 28.70 -20.62
N SER A 110 -33.28 28.41 -19.41
CA SER A 110 -34.31 27.41 -19.12
C SER A 110 -35.69 28.06 -19.17
N GLY A 111 -36.11 28.40 -20.39
CA GLY A 111 -37.48 28.79 -20.66
C GLY A 111 -38.47 27.71 -20.18
N SER A 112 -39.39 28.15 -19.33
CA SER A 112 -40.77 27.67 -19.26
C SER A 112 -40.97 26.19 -18.91
N GLY A 113 -41.18 25.91 -17.62
CA GLY A 113 -41.65 24.60 -17.19
C GLY A 113 -41.99 24.55 -15.70
N SER A 114 -43.21 24.96 -15.38
CA SER A 114 -43.96 24.54 -14.18
C SER A 114 -43.57 25.14 -12.82
N ASN A 115 -44.46 26.00 -12.31
CA ASN A 115 -44.93 26.09 -10.92
C ASN A 115 -43.97 25.63 -9.81
N ASN A 116 -43.35 26.59 -9.10
CA ASN A 116 -43.33 26.60 -7.62
C ASN A 116 -42.76 27.91 -7.05
N LEU A 117 -43.66 28.76 -6.58
CA LEU A 117 -43.68 29.38 -5.24
C LEU A 117 -42.33 29.46 -4.49
N LEU A 118 -41.64 30.62 -4.51
CA LEU A 118 -41.28 31.43 -3.31
C LEU A 118 -40.15 32.44 -3.63
N PRO A 119 -40.34 33.76 -3.43
CA PRO A 119 -39.28 34.76 -3.50
C PRO A 119 -38.70 35.09 -2.11
N GLY A 120 -37.37 35.11 -1.98
CA GLY A 120 -36.69 35.87 -0.93
C GLY A 120 -35.81 35.07 0.03
N MET A 121 -34.49 35.17 -0.17
CA MET A 121 -33.55 35.39 0.93
C MET A 121 -32.28 36.02 0.34
N GLY A 122 -32.10 37.31 0.59
CA GLY A 122 -30.91 38.05 0.19
C GLY A 122 -29.67 37.52 0.89
N MET A 123 -28.56 37.45 0.15
CA MET A 123 -27.24 37.18 0.68
C MET A 123 -26.82 38.37 1.56
N VAL A 124 -26.80 38.20 2.88
CA VAL A 124 -26.22 39.19 3.80
C VAL A 124 -24.68 39.09 3.70
N PRO A 125 -23.97 40.21 3.44
CA PRO A 125 -22.51 40.20 3.34
C PRO A 125 -21.87 39.85 4.70
N PRO A 126 -20.69 39.19 4.70
CA PRO A 126 -20.00 38.80 5.92
C PRO A 126 -19.47 40.04 6.68
N PRO A 127 -19.52 40.04 8.03
CA PRO A 127 -19.05 41.16 8.84
C PRO A 127 -17.52 41.30 8.80
N PRO A 128 -16.97 42.54 8.88
CA PRO A 128 -15.53 42.76 8.85
C PRO A 128 -14.85 42.24 10.14
N PRO A 129 -13.59 41.77 10.03
CA PRO A 129 -12.83 41.26 11.17
C PRO A 129 -12.53 42.39 12.17
N GLN A 130 -12.98 42.21 13.41
CA GLN A 130 -12.65 43.13 14.50
C GLN A 130 -11.21 42.88 14.94
N MET A 131 -10.32 43.84 14.69
CA MET A 131 -8.98 43.83 15.26
C MET A 131 -9.08 44.08 16.76
N SER A 132 -8.89 43.03 17.56
CA SER A 132 -8.67 43.15 19.00
C SER A 132 -7.23 43.60 19.25
N SER A 133 -7.01 44.90 19.39
CA SER A 133 -5.79 45.44 19.99
C SER A 133 -5.86 45.27 21.50
N ARG A 134 -5.23 44.21 22.02
CA ARG A 134 -4.60 44.17 23.35
C ARG A 134 -3.46 43.17 23.37
#